data_AF-A0A9D3STN9-F1
#
_entry.id   AF-A0A9D3STN9-F1
#
_cell.length_a   1.000
_cell.length_b   1.000
_cell.length_c   1.000
_cell.angle_alpha   90.00
_cell.angle_beta   90.00
_cell.angle_gamma   90.00
#
_symmetry.space_group_name_H-M   'P 1'
#
loop_
_entity.id
_entity.type
_entity.pdbx_description
1 polymer ?
#
loop_
_entity_poly.entity_id
_entity_poly.type
_entity_poly.pdbx_seq_one_letter_code
_entity_poly.pdbx_strand_id
1 'polypeptide(L)'
;MLLVTEAVFCIDYVPCIDCISRARLERSDSVRCIKSCQPNDVSCILDPIHSISYTVISLPTFREEPLLEEIVYLRAVSPAVSSTRNNDIIFDILEGNSLEAFDIIKRNEHGMTVGVVRQVRPITGPKHIVLKLAMNYVVSGVVSHRNIVNVHVFVSEFWF
;
A
#
# COMPACT_ATOMS: atom_id res chain seq x y z
N MET A 1 -3.41 26.85 12.66
CA MET A 1 -2.50 27.03 11.51
C MET A 1 -1.24 26.23 11.83
N LEU A 2 -1.26 24.93 11.54
CA LEU A 2 -0.10 24.05 11.74
C LEU A 2 0.59 23.88 10.40
N LEU A 3 1.87 24.23 10.38
CA LEU A 3 2.73 24.29 9.22
C LEU A 3 2.82 22.93 8.53
N VAL A 4 2.47 22.90 7.25
CA VAL A 4 2.83 21.83 6.32
C VAL A 4 4.27 22.13 5.89
N THR A 5 5.25 21.65 6.64
CA THR A 5 6.66 21.71 6.23
C THR A 5 6.88 20.73 5.10
N GLU A 6 7.24 21.27 3.93
CA GLU A 6 7.75 20.57 2.76
C GLU A 6 8.93 19.67 3.11
N ALA A 7 8.76 18.36 2.98
CA ALA A 7 9.81 17.38 2.68
C ALA A 7 9.16 16.00 2.48
N VAL A 8 8.77 15.64 1.26
CA VAL A 8 8.49 14.23 0.91
C VAL A 8 9.64 13.73 0.07
N PHE A 9 10.74 13.41 0.76
CA PHE A 9 11.78 12.53 0.23
C PHE A 9 11.21 11.11 0.26
N CYS A 10 11.05 10.45 -0.90
CA CYS A 10 10.75 9.01 -0.95
C CYS A 10 12.00 8.24 -0.46
N ILE A 11 12.18 8.16 0.86
CA ILE A 11 13.19 7.33 1.54
C ILE A 11 12.78 5.85 1.30
N ASP A 12 13.61 4.89 0.87
CA ASP A 12 15.06 4.69 1.08
C ASP A 12 15.86 4.15 -0.13
N TYR A 13 15.29 3.90 -1.32
CA TYR A 13 16.08 3.25 -2.41
C TYR A 13 15.68 3.59 -3.86
N VAL A 14 14.77 4.55 -4.10
CA VAL A 14 14.35 4.89 -5.46
C VAL A 14 14.48 6.40 -5.69
N PRO A 15 15.30 6.86 -6.65
CA PRO A 15 15.36 8.27 -7.03
C PRO A 15 14.09 8.66 -7.78
N CYS A 16 12.98 8.84 -7.07
CA CYS A 16 11.73 9.37 -7.63
C CYS A 16 11.78 10.90 -7.61
N ILE A 17 11.92 11.50 -8.80
CA ILE A 17 11.93 12.96 -8.99
C ILE A 17 10.52 13.57 -8.91
N ASP A 18 9.46 12.78 -9.00
CA ASP A 18 8.08 13.28 -9.10
C ASP A 18 7.14 12.62 -8.08
N CYS A 19 7.14 13.15 -6.85
CA CYS A 19 6.02 12.99 -5.93
C CYS A 19 4.86 13.84 -6.46
N ILE A 20 4.02 13.27 -7.34
CA ILE A 20 2.80 13.95 -7.74
C ILE A 20 1.89 14.00 -6.51
N SER A 21 1.96 15.10 -5.75
CA SER A 21 0.84 15.56 -4.95
C SER A 21 -0.23 16.02 -5.94
N ARG A 22 -0.97 15.09 -6.52
CA ARG A 22 -2.24 15.40 -7.19
C ARG A 22 -3.23 15.74 -6.08
N ALA A 23 -2.97 16.87 -5.41
CA ALA A 23 -3.91 17.63 -4.61
C ALA A 23 -4.98 18.28 -5.52
N ARG A 24 -5.38 17.57 -6.58
CA ARG A 24 -6.56 17.90 -7.36
C ARG A 24 -7.69 17.02 -6.85
N LEU A 25 -8.20 17.45 -5.70
CA LEU A 25 -9.62 17.40 -5.37
C LEU A 25 -10.29 16.01 -5.36
N GLU A 26 -9.59 14.98 -4.89
CA GLU A 26 -10.25 13.94 -4.11
C GLU A 26 -9.52 13.80 -2.77
N ARG A 27 -10.31 13.66 -1.72
CA ARG A 27 -9.94 13.58 -0.31
C ARG A 27 -9.05 12.35 -0.05
N SER A 28 -7.81 12.33 -0.52
CA SER A 28 -6.94 11.16 -0.40
C SER A 28 -5.98 11.31 0.77
N ASP A 29 -6.21 10.53 1.84
CA ASP A 29 -5.28 10.28 2.95
C ASP A 29 -4.03 9.48 2.51
N SER A 30 -3.65 9.59 1.23
CA SER A 30 -2.59 8.82 0.60
C SER A 30 -1.70 9.63 -0.33
N VAL A 31 -0.39 9.46 -0.22
CA VAL A 31 0.65 10.05 -1.07
C VAL A 31 1.28 8.95 -1.91
N ARG A 32 1.54 9.18 -3.20
CA ARG A 32 2.12 8.17 -4.11
C ARG A 32 3.33 8.71 -4.86
N CYS A 33 4.46 8.02 -4.73
CA CYS A 33 5.66 8.17 -5.54
C CYS A 33 5.59 7.18 -6.72
N ILE A 34 5.90 7.63 -7.93
CA ILE A 34 6.01 6.77 -9.13
C ILE A 34 7.46 6.80 -9.60
N LYS A 35 8.00 5.62 -9.91
CA LYS A 35 9.36 5.46 -10.41
C LYS A 35 9.55 6.23 -11.72
N SER A 36 10.63 7.01 -11.79
CA SER A 36 11.07 7.73 -12.98
C SER A 36 12.58 7.61 -13.09
N CYS A 37 13.05 6.93 -14.13
CA CYS A 37 14.48 6.66 -14.35
C CYS A 37 15.04 7.54 -15.46
N GLN A 38 16.28 7.98 -15.31
CA GLN A 38 17.05 8.50 -16.43
C GLN A 38 17.30 7.37 -17.45
N PRO A 39 17.33 7.66 -18.77
CA PRO A 39 17.53 6.63 -19.80
C PRO A 39 18.79 5.78 -19.62
N ASN A 40 19.83 6.34 -19.00
CA ASN A 40 21.13 5.67 -18.81
C ASN A 40 21.28 4.99 -17.43
N ASP A 41 20.30 5.13 -16.54
CA ASP A 41 20.35 4.51 -15.22
C ASP A 41 19.75 3.09 -15.28
N VAL A 42 20.60 2.14 -15.66
CA VAL A 42 20.23 0.72 -15.81
C VAL A 42 19.78 0.13 -14.47
N SER A 43 20.43 0.49 -13.37
CA SER A 43 20.07 0.02 -12.03
C SER A 43 18.66 0.44 -11.66
N CYS A 44 18.30 1.71 -11.92
CA CYS A 44 16.93 2.18 -11.76
C CYS A 44 16.00 1.39 -12.66
N ILE A 45 16.26 1.28 -13.96
CA ILE A 45 15.36 0.59 -14.92
C ILE A 45 15.06 -0.85 -14.49
N LEU A 46 16.06 -1.59 -14.03
CA LEU A 46 15.93 -3.00 -13.63
C LEU A 46 15.26 -3.22 -12.27
N ASP A 47 15.12 -2.18 -11.42
CA ASP A 47 14.41 -2.31 -10.14
C ASP A 47 12.91 -2.65 -10.38
N PRO A 48 12.38 -3.76 -9.84
CA PRO A 48 10.98 -4.12 -10.03
C PRO A 48 9.99 -3.16 -9.34
N ILE A 49 10.43 -2.30 -8.41
CA ILE A 49 9.54 -1.38 -7.67
C ILE A 49 9.10 -0.25 -8.59
N HIS A 50 7.82 -0.23 -8.99
CA HIS A 50 7.27 0.79 -9.89
C HIS A 50 6.62 1.97 -9.16
N SER A 51 6.10 1.74 -7.96
CA SER A 51 5.57 2.82 -7.13
C SER A 51 5.62 2.49 -5.66
N ILE A 52 5.67 3.54 -4.85
CA ILE A 52 5.59 3.49 -3.39
C ILE A 52 4.49 4.45 -2.99
N SER A 53 3.51 4.00 -2.22
CA SER A 53 2.48 4.87 -1.66
C SER A 53 2.45 4.80 -0.14
N TYR A 54 2.07 5.90 0.48
CA TYR A 54 1.88 6.05 1.91
C TYR A 54 0.43 6.36 2.15
N THR A 55 -0.23 5.62 3.03
CA THR A 55 -1.62 5.87 3.42
C THR A 55 -1.69 5.98 4.91
N VAL A 56 -2.49 6.91 5.43
CA VAL A 56 -2.71 7.06 6.87
C VAL A 56 -4.13 6.64 7.21
N ILE A 57 -4.28 5.78 8.22
CA ILE A 57 -5.57 5.40 8.78
C ILE A 57 -5.56 5.49 10.30
N SER A 58 -6.72 5.74 10.88
CA SER A 58 -6.94 5.71 12.32
C SER A 58 -7.89 4.58 12.68
N LEU A 59 -7.53 3.73 13.65
CA LEU A 59 -8.37 2.66 14.17
C LEU A 59 -8.70 2.91 15.65
N PRO A 60 -9.92 2.58 16.11
CA PRO A 60 -10.22 2.59 17.54
C PRO A 60 -9.56 1.41 18.25
N THR A 61 -9.45 1.47 19.59
CA THR A 61 -9.12 0.28 20.38
C THR A 61 -10.38 -0.58 20.56
N PHE A 62 -10.35 -1.81 20.05
CA PHE A 62 -11.39 -2.81 20.32
C PHE A 62 -10.94 -3.74 21.46
N ARG A 63 -11.80 -3.93 22.46
CA ARG A 63 -11.58 -4.88 23.57
C ARG A 63 -12.09 -6.29 23.26
N GLU A 64 -13.08 -6.37 22.38
CA GLU A 64 -13.64 -7.61 21.87
C GLU A 64 -13.03 -7.93 20.51
N GLU A 65 -13.13 -9.18 20.06
CA GLU A 65 -12.64 -9.56 18.73
C GLU A 65 -13.38 -8.75 17.66
N PRO A 66 -12.66 -8.00 16.80
CA PRO A 66 -13.31 -7.19 15.78
C PRO A 66 -14.03 -8.12 14.80
N LEU A 67 -15.25 -7.75 14.42
CA LEU A 67 -15.93 -8.36 13.29
C LEU A 67 -15.15 -7.98 12.02
N LEU A 68 -14.15 -8.81 11.65
CA LEU A 68 -13.30 -8.73 10.45
C LEU A 68 -13.44 -7.41 9.68
N GLU A 69 -12.88 -6.33 10.24
CA GLU A 69 -13.09 -4.99 9.71
C GLU A 69 -12.18 -4.77 8.50
N GLU A 70 -12.77 -4.39 7.36
CA GLU A 70 -12.03 -4.05 6.14
C GLU A 70 -11.45 -2.63 6.29
N ILE A 71 -10.13 -2.53 6.43
CA ILE A 71 -9.46 -1.27 6.80
C ILE A 71 -8.80 -0.55 5.62
N VAL A 72 -8.32 -1.29 4.61
CA VAL A 72 -7.64 -0.72 3.44
C VAL A 72 -7.94 -1.54 2.20
N TYR A 73 -8.26 -0.85 1.10
CA TYR A 73 -8.44 -1.46 -0.22
C TYR A 73 -7.23 -1.16 -1.12
N LEU A 74 -6.44 -2.18 -1.41
CA LEU A 74 -5.36 -2.16 -2.38
C LEU A 74 -5.94 -2.40 -3.78
N ARG A 75 -6.24 -1.32 -4.50
CA ARG A 75 -6.77 -1.41 -5.87
C ARG A 75 -5.63 -1.58 -6.87
N ALA A 76 -5.61 -2.72 -7.55
CA ALA A 76 -4.73 -2.92 -8.69
C ALA A 76 -5.45 -2.50 -9.97
N VAL A 77 -4.92 -1.51 -10.68
CA VAL A 77 -5.31 -1.27 -12.07
C VAL A 77 -4.66 -2.39 -12.88
N SER A 78 -5.48 -3.24 -13.50
CA SER A 78 -4.98 -4.28 -14.40
C SER A 78 -4.28 -3.59 -15.58
N PRO A 79 -3.03 -3.97 -15.93
CA PRO A 79 -2.41 -3.44 -17.13
C PRO A 79 -3.26 -3.84 -18.35
N ALA A 80 -3.51 -2.89 -19.26
CA ALA A 80 -4.34 -3.07 -20.45
C ALA A 80 -3.81 -4.11 -21.48
N VAL A 81 -2.80 -4.90 -21.11
CA VAL A 81 -2.11 -5.83 -22.00
C VAL A 81 -2.70 -7.24 -21.86
N SER A 82 -3.65 -7.48 -22.76
CA SER A 82 -4.01 -8.73 -23.44
C SER A 82 -4.25 -10.00 -22.59
N SER A 83 -5.48 -10.49 -22.75
CA SER A 83 -6.14 -11.72 -22.31
C SER A 83 -5.48 -13.06 -22.73
N THR A 84 -4.15 -13.15 -22.83
CA THR A 84 -3.46 -14.35 -23.35
C THR A 84 -2.24 -14.81 -22.53
N ARG A 85 -1.91 -14.14 -21.43
CA ARG A 85 -0.82 -14.55 -20.53
C ARG A 85 -1.38 -14.81 -19.14
N ASN A 86 -0.80 -15.80 -18.44
CA ASN A 86 -1.05 -16.06 -17.02
C ASN A 86 -0.53 -14.86 -16.21
N ASN A 87 -1.34 -13.82 -16.16
CA ASN A 87 -1.10 -12.61 -15.42
C ASN A 87 -1.81 -12.77 -14.08
N ASP A 88 -1.06 -12.68 -12.99
CA ASP A 88 -1.63 -12.74 -11.66
C ASP A 88 -1.17 -11.56 -10.80
N ILE A 89 -1.97 -11.21 -9.80
CA ILE A 89 -1.63 -10.20 -8.80
C ILE A 89 -1.64 -10.85 -7.44
N ILE A 90 -0.49 -10.81 -6.78
CA ILE A 90 -0.26 -11.36 -5.44
C ILE A 90 -0.10 -10.20 -4.47
N PHE A 91 -0.79 -10.29 -3.33
CA PHE A 91 -0.73 -9.30 -2.26
C PHE A 91 -0.02 -9.90 -1.07
N ASP A 92 1.02 -9.23 -0.59
CA ASP A 92 1.83 -9.71 0.54
C ASP A 92 1.95 -8.64 1.62
N ILE A 93 1.97 -9.07 2.89
CA ILE A 93 2.40 -8.23 4.00
C ILE A 93 3.90 -8.49 4.20
N LEU A 94 4.73 -7.49 3.91
CA LEU A 94 6.19 -7.61 4.02
C LEU A 94 6.66 -7.39 5.45
N GLU A 95 6.18 -6.34 6.10
CA GLU A 95 6.67 -5.89 7.41
C GLU A 95 5.53 -5.27 8.24
N GLY A 96 5.75 -5.17 9.55
CA GLY A 96 4.88 -4.42 10.47
C GLY A 96 3.67 -5.18 11.04
N ASN A 97 3.39 -6.40 10.55
CA ASN A 97 2.26 -7.20 11.03
C ASN A 97 2.55 -7.89 12.37
N SER A 98 2.61 -7.08 13.43
CA SER A 98 2.84 -7.58 14.79
C SER A 98 1.67 -8.45 15.26
N LEU A 99 1.98 -9.61 15.84
CA LEU A 99 1.00 -10.57 16.35
C LEU A 99 0.00 -11.07 15.29
N GLU A 100 0.32 -10.97 14.00
CA GLU A 100 -0.58 -11.36 12.90
C GLU A 100 -1.96 -10.67 13.01
N ALA A 101 -1.96 -9.38 13.40
CA ALA A 101 -3.19 -8.63 13.61
C ALA A 101 -3.93 -8.30 12.31
N PHE A 102 -3.25 -8.40 11.16
CA PHE A 102 -3.82 -8.10 9.85
C PHE A 102 -3.68 -9.27 8.88
N ASP A 103 -4.67 -9.42 8.00
CA ASP A 103 -4.62 -10.31 6.83
C ASP A 103 -4.94 -9.54 5.54
N ILE A 104 -4.69 -10.18 4.39
CA ILE A 104 -5.10 -9.66 3.08
C ILE A 104 -5.92 -10.72 2.36
N ILE A 105 -7.12 -10.36 1.93
CA ILE A 105 -7.94 -11.19 1.03
C ILE A 105 -7.94 -10.62 -0.38
N LYS A 106 -7.82 -11.50 -1.37
CA LYS A 106 -7.97 -11.13 -2.78
C LYS A 106 -9.43 -11.21 -3.19
N ARG A 107 -9.98 -10.11 -3.70
CA ARG A 107 -11.34 -10.01 -4.22
C ARG A 107 -11.29 -9.53 -5.68
N ASN A 108 -12.28 -9.93 -6.47
CA ASN A 108 -12.53 -9.33 -7.77
C ASN A 108 -13.75 -8.40 -7.63
N GLU A 109 -13.56 -7.11 -7.86
CA GLU A 109 -14.63 -6.11 -7.84
C GLU A 109 -14.69 -5.40 -9.18
N HIS A 110 -15.82 -5.50 -9.88
CA HIS A 110 -16.05 -4.85 -11.17
C HIS A 110 -14.96 -5.14 -12.23
N GLY A 111 -14.43 -6.37 -12.25
CA GLY A 111 -13.37 -6.78 -13.18
C GLY A 111 -11.96 -6.31 -12.76
N MET A 112 -11.82 -5.68 -11.61
CA MET A 112 -10.54 -5.30 -11.01
C MET A 112 -10.17 -6.27 -9.90
N THR A 113 -8.88 -6.62 -9.83
CA THR A 113 -8.35 -7.38 -8.70
C THR A 113 -8.00 -6.43 -7.57
N VAL A 114 -8.57 -6.67 -6.39
CA VAL A 114 -8.42 -5.84 -5.20
C VAL A 114 -7.90 -6.70 -4.06
N GLY A 115 -6.91 -6.19 -3.32
CA GLY A 115 -6.47 -6.76 -2.05
C GLY A 115 -7.15 -6.01 -0.92
N VAL A 116 -7.93 -6.68 -0.09
CA VAL A 116 -8.59 -6.06 1.07
C VAL A 116 -7.80 -6.43 2.31
N VAL A 117 -7.20 -5.43 2.95
CA VAL A 117 -6.53 -5.59 4.24
C VAL A 117 -7.58 -5.57 5.32
N ARG A 118 -7.57 -6.55 6.22
CA ARG A 118 -8.52 -6.61 7.33
C ARG A 118 -7.80 -6.78 8.65
N GLN A 119 -8.42 -6.25 9.70
CA GLN A 119 -7.99 -6.52 11.06
C GLN A 119 -8.61 -7.84 11.52
N VAL A 120 -7.76 -8.81 11.86
CA VAL A 120 -8.18 -10.15 12.32
C VAL A 120 -7.91 -10.40 13.80
N ARG A 121 -7.14 -9.52 14.46
CA ARG A 121 -6.98 -9.53 15.93
C ARG A 121 -7.16 -8.13 16.51
N PRO A 122 -7.69 -8.01 17.74
CA PRO A 122 -7.80 -6.72 18.41
C PRO A 122 -6.42 -6.12 18.67
N ILE A 123 -6.33 -4.79 18.56
CA ILE A 123 -5.11 -4.04 18.85
C ILE A 123 -5.46 -3.00 19.91
N THR A 124 -4.79 -3.09 21.06
CA THR A 124 -4.90 -2.10 22.13
C THR A 124 -3.94 -0.94 21.86
N GLY A 125 -4.47 0.26 21.73
CA GLY A 125 -3.72 1.51 21.63
C GLY A 125 -3.27 2.06 22.99
N PRO A 126 -2.59 3.23 23.00
CA PRO A 126 -2.15 3.99 21.84
C PRO A 126 -0.96 3.33 21.14
N LYS A 127 -1.03 3.14 19.82
CA LYS A 127 0.05 2.55 19.02
C LYS A 127 0.15 3.16 17.64
N HIS A 128 1.37 3.24 17.12
CA HIS A 128 1.63 3.53 15.71
C HIS A 128 2.24 2.29 15.08
N ILE A 129 1.59 1.78 14.03
CA ILE A 129 2.02 0.60 13.27
C ILE A 129 2.25 1.05 11.83
N VAL A 130 3.34 0.61 11.21
CA VAL A 130 3.60 0.83 9.78
C VAL A 130 3.54 -0.53 9.09
N LEU A 131 2.45 -0.80 8.37
CA LEU A 131 2.31 -2.01 7.56
C LEU A 131 2.91 -1.77 6.18
N LYS A 132 3.94 -2.52 5.83
CA LYS A 132 4.54 -2.47 4.49
C LYS A 132 3.95 -3.59 3.66
N LEU A 133 3.16 -3.23 2.66
CA LEU A 133 2.42 -4.15 1.81
C LEU A 133 3.05 -4.15 0.41
N ALA A 134 2.99 -5.29 -0.27
CA ALA A 134 3.41 -5.42 -1.66
C ALA A 134 2.27 -5.90 -2.54
N MET A 135 2.15 -5.26 -3.71
CA MET A 135 1.32 -5.71 -4.82
C MET A 135 2.26 -6.18 -5.93
N ASN A 136 2.38 -7.49 -6.06
CA ASN A 136 3.26 -8.16 -7.02
C ASN A 136 2.46 -8.50 -8.28
N TYR A 137 2.85 -7.91 -9.40
CA TYR A 137 2.29 -8.26 -10.70
C TYR A 137 3.16 -9.34 -11.32
N VAL A 138 2.61 -10.52 -11.45
CA VAL A 138 3.29 -11.72 -11.90
C VAL A 138 2.87 -12.00 -13.34
N VAL A 139 3.86 -12.13 -14.22
CA VAL A 139 3.66 -12.50 -15.63
C VAL A 139 4.43 -13.77 -15.88
N SER A 140 3.74 -14.84 -16.29
CA SER A 140 4.37 -16.14 -16.56
C SER A 140 5.20 -16.68 -15.38
N GLY A 141 4.73 -16.44 -14.14
CA GLY A 141 5.38 -16.91 -12.91
C GLY A 141 6.51 -16.02 -12.38
N VAL A 142 6.86 -14.93 -13.07
CA VAL A 142 7.92 -13.99 -12.63
C VAL A 142 7.30 -12.65 -12.26
N VAL A 143 7.77 -12.02 -11.17
CA VAL A 143 7.35 -10.67 -10.79
C VAL A 143 7.87 -9.67 -11.83
N SER A 144 6.95 -9.11 -12.61
CA SER A 144 7.24 -8.07 -13.59
C SER A 144 7.41 -6.71 -12.93
N HIS A 145 6.52 -6.38 -11.99
CA HIS A 145 6.60 -5.13 -11.24
C HIS A 145 5.96 -5.28 -9.87
N ARG A 146 6.38 -4.42 -8.95
CA ARG A 146 5.96 -4.38 -7.56
C ARG A 146 5.53 -2.97 -7.19
N ASN A 147 4.35 -2.84 -6.59
CA ASN A 147 3.97 -1.60 -5.91
C ASN A 147 4.06 -1.83 -4.41
N ILE A 148 4.70 -0.90 -3.70
CA ILE A 148 4.79 -0.93 -2.24
C ILE A 148 3.76 0.04 -1.68
N VAL A 149 3.05 -0.39 -0.63
CA VAL A 149 2.08 0.46 0.08
C VAL A 149 2.44 0.43 1.56
N ASN A 150 2.86 1.58 2.10
CA ASN A 150 3.11 1.79 3.51
C ASN A 150 1.84 2.35 4.16
N VAL A 151 1.17 1.56 4.98
CA VAL A 151 -0.01 1.99 5.72
C VAL A 151 0.42 2.37 7.14
N HIS A 152 0.31 3.65 7.47
CA HIS A 152 0.48 4.17 8.81
C HIS A 152 -0.84 4.03 9.56
N VAL A 153 -0.89 3.08 10.48
CA VAL A 153 -2.06 2.79 11.31
C VAL A 153 -1.84 3.42 12.68
N PHE A 154 -2.69 4.40 13.02
CA PHE A 154 -2.73 5.00 14.35
C PHE A 154 -3.88 4.42 15.14
N VAL A 155 -3.57 3.66 16.19
CA VAL A 155 -4.55 3.07 17.09
C VAL A 155 -4.78 4.01 18.26
N SER A 156 -6.02 4.45 18.44
CA SER A 156 -6.43 5.36 19.51
C SER A 156 -6.28 4.74 20.89
N GLU A 157 -5.97 5.53 21.92
CA GLU A 157 -6.07 5.11 23.32
C GLU A 157 -7.52 4.90 23.78
N PHE A 158 -8.46 5.56 23.10
CA PHE A 158 -9.88 5.48 23.40
C PHE A 158 -10.50 4.24 22.76
N TRP A 159 -11.36 3.59 23.54
CA TRP A 159 -12.19 2.46 23.14
C TRP A 159 -13.65 2.90 23.12
N PHE A 160 -14.45 2.30 22.24
CA PHE A 160 -15.87 2.58 22.07
C PHE A 160 -16.67 1.29 22.20
#